data_AF-A0A6L6FAD4-F1
#
_entry.id   AF-A0A6L6FAD4-F1
#
_cell.length_a   1.000
_cell.length_b   1.000
_cell.length_c   1.000
_cell.angle_alpha   90.00
_cell.angle_beta   90.00
_cell.angle_gamma   90.00
#
_symmetry.space_group_name_H-M   'P 1'
#
loop_
_entity.id
_entity.type
_entity.pdbx_description
1 polymer ?
#
loop_
_entity_poly.entity_id
_entity_poly.type
_entity_poly.pdbx_seq_one_letter_code
_entity_poly.pdbx_strand_id
1 'polypeptide(L)'
;MNQAIQFPDREVWDSAINKVRFPVLVNGLLSECVISQTLLIKRYGQNETPLALFQHYRWDIEEEFETLIEQGLDNENGFYELLDDK
;
A
#
# COMPACT_ATOMS: atom_id res chain seq x y z
N MET A 1 5.06 -9.98 -11.34
CA MET A 1 5.21 -9.06 -12.50
C MET A 1 4.00 -9.18 -13.41
N ASN A 2 2.87 -8.67 -12.92
CA ASN A 2 1.73 -8.39 -13.78
C ASN A 2 1.95 -7.03 -14.44
N GLN A 3 2.22 -7.00 -15.75
CA GLN A 3 2.40 -5.74 -16.49
C GLN A 3 1.15 -4.82 -16.43
N ALA A 4 0.02 -5.36 -15.99
CA ALA A 4 -1.24 -4.67 -15.78
C ALA A 4 -1.29 -3.82 -14.50
N ILE A 5 -0.44 -4.08 -13.51
CA ILE A 5 -0.42 -3.39 -12.22
C ILE A 5 0.85 -2.54 -12.14
N GLN A 6 0.71 -1.25 -11.88
CA GLN A 6 1.83 -0.31 -11.80
C GLN A 6 1.66 0.57 -10.58
N PHE A 7 2.74 0.78 -9.82
CA PHE A 7 2.75 1.62 -8.64
C PHE A 7 3.62 2.86 -8.88
N PRO A 8 3.02 4.03 -9.19
CA PRO A 8 3.77 5.27 -9.31
C PRO A 8 4.44 5.68 -7.99
N ASP A 9 5.60 6.31 -8.07
CA ASP A 9 6.35 6.88 -6.94
C ASP A 9 5.72 8.21 -6.50
N ARG A 10 4.52 8.13 -5.90
CA ARG A 10 3.72 9.27 -5.43
C ARG A 10 3.01 8.95 -4.12
N GLU A 11 3.70 8.29 -3.22
CA GLU A 11 3.21 8.03 -1.88
C GLU A 11 3.16 9.31 -1.04
N VAL A 12 2.16 9.38 -0.18
CA VAL A 12 1.94 10.49 0.75
C VAL A 12 1.59 9.95 2.12
N TRP A 13 2.10 10.60 3.15
CA TRP A 13 1.64 10.36 4.51
C TRP A 13 0.35 11.15 4.78
N ASP A 14 -0.71 10.46 5.19
CA ASP A 14 -1.94 11.08 5.69
C ASP A 14 -2.00 10.98 7.22
N SER A 15 -1.67 12.09 7.89
CA SER A 15 -1.69 12.19 9.34
C SER A 15 -3.10 12.17 9.95
N ALA A 16 -4.16 12.45 9.18
CA ALA A 16 -5.52 12.45 9.71
C ALA A 16 -6.00 11.02 9.99
N ILE A 17 -5.58 10.06 9.17
CA ILE A 17 -5.93 8.64 9.28
C ILE A 17 -4.76 7.76 9.72
N ASN A 18 -3.57 8.33 9.89
CA ASN A 18 -2.32 7.62 10.20
C ASN A 18 -2.01 6.49 9.22
N LYS A 19 -2.13 6.77 7.91
CA LYS A 19 -1.85 5.82 6.83
C LYS A 19 -0.92 6.43 5.79
N VAL A 20 -0.08 5.61 5.18
CA VAL A 20 0.57 5.95 3.91
C VAL A 20 -0.41 5.61 2.80
N ARG A 21 -0.64 6.57 1.89
CA ARG A 21 -1.45 6.40 0.69
C ARG A 21 -0.57 6.48 -0.53
N PHE A 22 -0.79 5.64 -1.51
CA PHE A 22 -0.03 5.66 -2.75
C PHE A 22 -0.89 5.17 -3.92
N PRO A 23 -0.69 5.70 -5.13
CA PRO A 23 -1.51 5.31 -6.27
C PRO A 23 -1.13 3.93 -6.79
N VAL A 24 -2.11 3.27 -7.40
CA VAL A 24 -1.90 2.09 -8.25
C VAL A 24 -2.69 2.24 -9.55
N LEU A 25 -2.10 1.84 -10.66
CA LEU A 25 -2.77 1.72 -11.95
C LEU A 25 -3.04 0.24 -12.23
N VAL A 26 -4.31 -0.14 -12.32
CA VAL A 26 -4.75 -1.50 -12.63
C VAL A 26 -5.41 -1.48 -14.00
N ASN A 27 -4.79 -2.11 -14.99
CA ASN A 27 -5.21 -2.02 -16.41
C ASN A 27 -5.40 -0.57 -16.89
N GLY A 28 -4.61 0.36 -16.36
CA GLY A 28 -4.69 1.80 -16.67
C GLY A 28 -5.77 2.57 -15.91
N LEU A 29 -6.57 1.92 -15.05
CA LEU A 29 -7.47 2.61 -14.12
C LEU A 29 -6.72 3.00 -12.85
N LEU A 30 -6.87 4.26 -12.43
CA LEU A 30 -6.26 4.77 -11.21
C LEU A 30 -7.11 4.42 -9.99
N SER A 31 -6.47 3.74 -9.05
CA SER A 31 -6.98 3.46 -7.70
C SER A 31 -5.96 3.90 -6.65
N GLU A 32 -6.34 3.83 -5.38
CA GLU A 32 -5.48 4.17 -4.25
C GLU A 32 -5.21 2.92 -3.40
N CYS A 33 -3.97 2.77 -2.94
CA CYS A 33 -3.56 1.79 -1.94
C CYS A 33 -3.28 2.51 -0.62
N VAL A 34 -3.68 1.91 0.49
CA VAL A 34 -3.49 2.47 1.83
C VAL A 34 -2.90 1.43 2.77
N ILE A 35 -1.87 1.82 3.51
CA ILE A 35 -1.25 0.98 4.55
C ILE A 35 -1.15 1.77 5.85
N SER A 36 -1.63 1.18 6.94
CA SER A 36 -1.62 1.84 8.25
C SER A 36 -0.22 1.93 8.84
N GLN A 37 0.03 3.01 9.59
CA GLN A 37 1.26 3.14 10.39
C GLN A 37 1.43 1.97 11.34
N THR A 38 0.35 1.50 11.98
CA THR A 38 0.40 0.37 12.90
C THR A 38 0.94 -0.89 12.22
N LEU A 39 0.49 -1.18 10.99
CA LEU A 39 0.96 -2.32 10.22
C LEU A 39 2.42 -2.17 9.80
N LEU A 40 2.81 -1.00 9.27
CA LEU A 40 4.20 -0.70 8.93
C LEU A 40 5.13 -0.88 10.14
N ILE A 41 4.73 -0.36 11.29
CA ILE A 41 5.49 -0.46 12.53
C ILE A 41 5.59 -1.91 13.02
N LYS A 42 4.49 -2.66 12.94
CA LYS A 42 4.47 -4.06 13.37
C LYS A 42 5.41 -4.92 12.52
N ARG A 43 5.48 -4.65 11.21
CA ARG A 43 6.29 -5.42 10.25
C ARG A 43 7.76 -5.00 10.21
N TYR A 44 8.02 -3.70 10.20
CA TYR A 44 9.35 -3.17 9.89
C TYR A 44 10.00 -2.41 11.07
N GLY A 45 9.28 -2.23 12.18
CA GLY A 45 9.77 -1.60 13.40
C GLY A 45 9.44 -0.10 13.51
N GLN A 46 9.94 0.55 14.57
CA GLN A 46 9.60 1.95 14.92
C GLN A 46 10.77 2.93 14.75
N ASN A 47 11.83 2.52 14.04
CA ASN A 47 13.06 3.30 14.00
C ASN A 47 12.95 4.54 13.10
N GLU A 48 11.96 4.57 12.21
CA GLU A 48 11.80 5.58 11.17
C GLU A 48 10.32 6.04 11.07
N THR A 49 10.10 7.11 10.31
CA THR A 49 8.73 7.57 10.02
C THR A 49 7.97 6.55 9.16
N PRO A 50 6.63 6.48 9.21
CA PRO A 50 5.86 5.54 8.39
C PRO A 50 6.15 5.67 6.89
N LEU A 51 6.36 6.89 6.40
CA LEU A 51 6.71 7.14 5.01
C LEU A 51 8.10 6.59 4.65
N ALA A 52 9.08 6.76 5.54
CA ALA A 52 10.43 6.21 5.34
C ALA A 52 10.43 4.67 5.40
N LEU A 53 9.68 4.08 6.32
CA LEU A 53 9.48 2.62 6.38
C LEU A 53 8.84 2.12 5.07
N PHE A 54 7.79 2.78 4.60
CA PHE A 54 7.18 2.43 3.32
C PHE A 54 8.19 2.48 2.16
N GLN A 55 9.00 3.53 2.06
CA GLN A 55 10.01 3.68 1.00
C GLN A 55 11.10 2.62 1.06
N HIS A 56 11.57 2.29 2.27
CA HIS A 56 12.60 1.27 2.48
C HIS A 56 12.11 -0.13 2.06
N TYR A 57 10.86 -0.45 2.42
CA TYR A 57 10.26 -1.76 2.19
C TYR A 57 9.24 -1.75 1.04
N ARG A 58 9.34 -0.76 0.14
CA ARG A 58 8.35 -0.52 -0.93
C ARG A 58 8.09 -1.75 -1.78
N TRP A 59 9.15 -2.45 -2.16
CA TRP A 59 9.06 -3.64 -3.01
C TRP A 59 8.24 -4.75 -2.35
N ASP A 60 8.51 -5.05 -1.08
CA ASP A 60 7.80 -6.06 -0.29
C ASP A 60 6.30 -5.71 -0.16
N ILE A 61 6.02 -4.44 0.12
CA ILE A 61 4.65 -3.92 0.23
C ILE A 61 3.92 -3.98 -1.12
N GLU A 62 4.56 -3.57 -2.21
CA GLU A 62 3.99 -3.59 -3.57
C GLU A 62 3.70 -5.02 -4.05
N GLU A 63 4.53 -6.00 -3.70
CA GLU A 63 4.28 -7.43 -4.02
C GLU A 63 3.01 -7.96 -3.32
N GLU A 64 2.77 -7.57 -2.06
CA GLU A 64 1.56 -7.93 -1.34
C GLU A 64 0.32 -7.24 -1.93
N PHE A 65 0.42 -5.96 -2.29
CA PHE A 65 -0.67 -5.27 -2.98
C PHE A 65 -0.94 -5.84 -4.37
N GLU A 66 0.08 -6.21 -5.15
CA GLU A 66 -0.09 -6.93 -6.43
C GLU A 66 -0.92 -8.19 -6.20
N THR A 67 -0.56 -8.99 -5.20
CA THR A 67 -1.26 -10.22 -4.83
C THR A 67 -2.71 -9.99 -4.38
N LEU A 68 -2.98 -8.93 -3.62
CA LEU A 68 -4.32 -8.57 -3.16
C LEU A 68 -5.22 -8.11 -4.31
N ILE A 69 -4.69 -7.24 -5.18
CA ILE A 69 -5.39 -6.70 -6.36
C ILE A 69 -5.73 -7.84 -7.33
N GLU A 70 -4.80 -8.76 -7.57
CA GLU A 70 -5.03 -9.93 -8.43
C GLU A 70 -6.14 -10.86 -7.93
N GLN A 71 -6.28 -10.99 -6.61
CA GLN A 71 -7.36 -11.76 -6.00
C GLN A 71 -8.72 -11.06 -6.07
N GLY A 72 -8.76 -9.79 -6.51
CA GLY A 72 -9.98 -8.99 -6.57
C GLY A 72 -10.57 -8.66 -5.19
N LEU A 73 -9.77 -8.83 -4.13
CA LEU A 73 -10.14 -8.48 -2.77
C LEU A 73 -9.98 -6.95 -2.65
N ASP A 74 -10.99 -6.28 -2.12
CA ASP A 74 -10.96 -4.85 -1.74
C ASP A 74 -11.17 -3.78 -2.85
N ASN A 75 -12.12 -3.99 -3.78
CA ASN A 75 -12.65 -2.89 -4.61
C ASN A 75 -14.02 -2.36 -4.15
N GLU A 76 -14.50 -2.74 -2.96
CA GLU A 76 -15.82 -2.31 -2.46
C GLU A 76 -15.81 -0.87 -1.94
N ASN A 77 -14.65 -0.36 -1.49
CA ASN A 77 -14.49 0.97 -0.92
C ASN A 77 -13.72 1.97 -1.82
N GLY A 78 -13.29 1.55 -3.01
CA GLY A 78 -12.57 2.38 -3.97
C GLY A 78 -11.08 2.59 -3.68
N PHE A 79 -10.53 1.89 -2.68
CA PHE A 79 -9.11 1.81 -2.38
C PHE A 79 -8.78 0.41 -1.86
N TYR A 80 -7.53 -0.01 -2.03
CA TYR A 80 -7.01 -1.26 -1.52
C TYR A 80 -6.35 -1.03 -0.17
N GLU A 81 -6.65 -1.87 0.82
CA GLU A 81 -6.02 -1.82 2.15
C GLU A 81 -5.41 -3.16 2.55
N LEU A 82 -4.15 -3.14 3.00
CA LEU A 82 -3.56 -4.27 3.71
C LEU A 82 -4.04 -4.26 5.17
N LEU A 83 -4.80 -5.28 5.52
CA LEU A 83 -5.25 -5.54 6.88
C LEU A 83 -4.21 -6.41 7.61
N ASP A 84 -4.08 -6.19 8.90
CA ASP A 84 -3.26 -7.05 9.75
C ASP A 84 -3.91 -8.44 9.84
N ASP A 85 -3.19 -9.49 9.39
CA ASP A 85 -3.59 -10.88 9.64
C ASP A 85 -3.49 -11.10 11.16
N LYS A 86 -4.65 -11.39 11.77
CA LYS A 86 -4.87 -11.30 13.21
C LYS A 86 -4.56 -12.61 13.92
#